data_AF-A0A7Y5MFP9-F1
#
_entry.id   AF-A0A7Y5MFP9-F1
#
_cell.length_a   1.000
_cell.length_b   1.000
_cell.length_c   1.000
_cell.angle_alpha   90.00
_cell.angle_beta   90.00
_cell.angle_gamma   90.00
#
_symmetry.space_group_name_H-M   'P 1'
#
loop_
_entity.id
_entity.type
_entity.pdbx_description
1 polymer ?
#
loop_
_entity_poly.entity_id
_entity_poly.type
_entity_poly.pdbx_seq_one_letter_code
_entity_poly.pdbx_strand_id
1 'polypeptide(L)'
;MNAQSEFETLAMTIDTGKTGMRQLLTMLRALMPVLDNIKNAVENSSSKIPKATEQLSTVTQATESATMEILNLLDDISRRIDLVLSSMQSAGNDLARKQEAAAVLSVLVSQFPPEQRRALTEAPEWTVLTDLAPPAAALTQSRTDLQEISAVSMNIAMALQVQDITSQQIESVRHQIESVRMQLSHVVGQYEGKIDDDVPVVPIKRPFDEEASYTKDESRQADADDIIAQFARQAVVANNH
;
A
#
# COMPACT_ATOMS: atom_id res chain seq x y z
N MET A 1 25.28 -88.66 9.13
CA MET A 1 24.70 -87.46 9.79
C MET A 1 25.10 -86.21 9.00
N ASN A 2 24.47 -85.91 7.86
CA ASN A 2 24.78 -84.63 7.17
C ASN A 2 23.67 -84.07 6.27
N ALA A 3 22.78 -84.90 5.72
CA ALA A 3 21.70 -84.38 4.86
C ALA A 3 20.62 -83.59 5.63
N GLN A 4 20.41 -83.89 6.91
CA GLN A 4 19.33 -83.29 7.72
C GLN A 4 19.73 -81.93 8.32
N SER A 5 20.99 -81.75 8.70
CA SER A 5 21.50 -80.44 9.15
C SER A 5 21.70 -79.47 7.98
N GLU A 6 22.09 -79.95 6.79
CA GLU A 6 22.15 -79.11 5.58
C GLU A 6 20.75 -78.63 5.17
N PHE A 7 19.71 -79.46 5.28
CA PHE A 7 18.33 -79.05 5.00
C PHE A 7 17.77 -78.05 6.02
N GLU A 8 18.07 -78.20 7.31
CA GLU A 8 17.69 -77.22 8.35
C GLU A 8 18.44 -75.90 8.19
N THR A 9 19.72 -75.94 7.81
CA THR A 9 20.50 -74.73 7.54
C THR A 9 19.98 -74.02 6.28
N LEU A 10 19.64 -74.76 5.22
CA LEU A 10 19.02 -74.19 4.01
C LEU A 10 17.64 -73.61 4.31
N ALA A 11 16.82 -74.30 5.10
CA ALA A 11 15.49 -73.85 5.51
C ALA A 11 15.57 -72.59 6.39
N MET A 12 16.51 -72.53 7.33
CA MET A 12 16.76 -71.36 8.17
C MET A 12 17.30 -70.18 7.35
N THR A 13 18.16 -70.42 6.35
CA THR A 13 18.69 -69.39 5.42
C THR A 13 17.61 -68.87 4.48
N ILE A 14 16.69 -69.75 4.02
CA ILE A 14 15.51 -69.39 3.22
C ILE A 14 14.49 -68.62 4.08
N ASP A 15 14.33 -68.97 5.37
CA ASP A 15 13.41 -68.30 6.30
C ASP A 15 13.95 -66.93 6.77
N THR A 16 15.25 -66.80 7.01
CA THR A 16 15.90 -65.49 7.21
C THR A 16 15.87 -64.64 5.94
N GLY A 17 16.04 -65.25 4.76
CA GLY A 17 15.85 -64.58 3.47
C GLY A 17 14.40 -64.10 3.25
N LYS A 18 13.39 -64.92 3.61
CA LYS A 18 11.97 -64.53 3.59
C LYS A 18 11.64 -63.45 4.61
N THR A 19 12.24 -63.51 5.80
CA THR A 19 12.03 -62.53 6.87
C THR A 19 12.67 -61.19 6.52
N GLY A 20 13.88 -61.20 5.94
CA GLY A 20 14.54 -60.01 5.40
C GLY A 20 13.76 -59.39 4.23
N MET A 21 13.25 -60.21 3.30
CA MET A 21 12.37 -59.73 2.23
C MET A 21 11.06 -59.15 2.76
N ARG A 22 10.46 -59.75 3.79
CA ARG A 22 9.26 -59.23 4.44
C ARG A 22 9.53 -57.90 5.14
N GLN A 23 10.65 -57.76 5.85
CA GLN A 23 11.06 -56.49 6.46
C GLN A 23 11.33 -55.42 5.40
N LEU A 24 12.01 -55.74 4.29
CA LEU A 24 12.19 -54.84 3.15
C LEU A 24 10.84 -54.44 2.52
N LEU A 25 9.91 -55.37 2.36
CA LEU A 25 8.56 -55.10 1.85
C LEU A 25 7.74 -54.23 2.80
N THR A 26 7.85 -54.44 4.10
CA THR A 26 7.20 -53.61 5.12
C THR A 26 7.81 -52.20 5.15
N MET A 27 9.13 -52.09 5.03
CA MET A 27 9.84 -50.82 4.97
C MET A 27 9.52 -50.06 3.67
N LEU A 28 9.48 -50.73 2.52
CA LEU A 28 9.02 -50.14 1.26
C LEU A 28 7.56 -49.70 1.32
N ARG A 29 6.68 -50.48 1.96
CA ARG A 29 5.28 -50.07 2.21
C ARG A 29 5.16 -48.88 3.15
N ALA A 30 6.04 -48.75 4.14
CA ALA A 30 6.10 -47.60 5.03
C ALA A 30 6.68 -46.35 4.34
N LEU A 31 7.58 -46.51 3.37
CA LEU A 31 8.21 -45.41 2.63
C LEU A 31 7.31 -44.82 1.53
N MET A 32 6.41 -45.60 0.92
CA MET A 32 5.46 -45.11 -0.10
C MET A 32 4.62 -43.90 0.37
N PRO A 33 3.89 -43.96 1.52
CA PRO A 33 3.10 -42.81 1.98
C PRO A 33 3.97 -41.61 2.35
N VAL A 34 5.20 -41.82 2.82
CA VAL A 34 6.16 -40.74 3.11
C VAL A 34 6.60 -40.06 1.81
N LEU A 35 6.88 -40.82 0.75
CA LEU A 35 7.21 -40.28 -0.56
C LEU A 35 6.03 -39.48 -1.15
N ASP A 36 4.79 -39.95 -0.99
CA ASP A 36 3.60 -39.20 -1.38
C ASP A 36 3.43 -37.91 -0.58
N ASN A 37 3.66 -37.95 0.75
CA ASN A 37 3.61 -36.76 1.60
C ASN A 37 4.70 -35.74 1.26
N ILE A 38 5.93 -36.20 1.01
CA ILE A 38 7.03 -35.34 0.54
C ILE A 38 6.69 -34.75 -0.82
N LYS A 39 6.21 -35.55 -1.77
CA LYS A 39 5.80 -35.09 -3.09
C LYS A 39 4.75 -33.98 -2.96
N ASN A 40 3.70 -34.20 -2.17
CA ASN A 40 2.63 -33.23 -1.97
C ASN A 40 3.12 -31.95 -1.27
N ALA A 41 4.02 -32.04 -0.29
CA ALA A 41 4.60 -30.89 0.38
C ALA A 41 5.55 -30.10 -0.54
N VAL A 42 6.35 -30.79 -1.36
CA VAL A 42 7.23 -30.18 -2.36
C VAL A 42 6.41 -29.54 -3.48
N GLU A 43 5.37 -30.18 -3.98
CA GLU A 43 4.48 -29.67 -5.03
C GLU A 43 3.68 -28.44 -4.53
N ASN A 44 3.21 -28.45 -3.27
CA ASN A 44 2.59 -27.27 -2.65
C ASN A 44 3.60 -26.14 -2.38
N SER A 45 4.81 -26.46 -1.92
CA SER A 45 5.87 -25.47 -1.69
C SER A 45 6.34 -24.83 -3.01
N SER A 46 6.52 -25.66 -4.04
CA SER A 46 6.91 -25.26 -5.39
C SER A 46 5.87 -24.37 -6.10
N SER A 47 4.63 -24.32 -5.60
CA SER A 47 3.59 -23.43 -6.14
C SER A 47 3.34 -22.21 -5.26
N LYS A 48 3.42 -22.34 -3.93
CA LYS A 48 3.14 -21.24 -2.99
C LYS A 48 4.33 -20.29 -2.79
N ILE A 49 5.57 -20.79 -2.73
CA ILE A 49 6.75 -19.93 -2.54
C ILE A 49 6.96 -18.96 -3.71
N PRO A 50 6.83 -19.39 -4.99
CA PRO A 50 6.91 -18.45 -6.11
C PRO A 50 5.83 -17.38 -6.06
N LYS A 51 4.58 -17.74 -5.73
CA LYS A 51 3.47 -16.78 -5.57
C LYS A 51 3.73 -15.76 -4.46
N ALA A 52 4.21 -16.22 -3.31
CA ALA A 52 4.63 -15.33 -2.22
C ALA A 52 5.75 -14.37 -2.67
N THR A 53 6.70 -14.85 -3.47
CA THR A 53 7.80 -14.04 -4.00
C THR A 53 7.31 -13.01 -5.01
N GLU A 54 6.40 -13.39 -5.91
CA GLU A 54 5.74 -12.49 -6.85
C GLU A 54 4.95 -11.41 -6.12
N GLN A 55 4.15 -11.79 -5.10
CA GLN A 55 3.41 -10.85 -4.27
C GLN A 55 4.34 -9.87 -3.54
N LEU A 56 5.46 -10.31 -2.97
CA LEU A 56 6.46 -9.42 -2.37
C LEU A 56 7.10 -8.48 -3.40
N SER A 57 7.33 -8.95 -4.63
CA SER A 57 7.83 -8.12 -5.72
C SER A 57 6.81 -7.04 -6.08
N THR A 58 5.52 -7.37 -6.16
CA THR A 58 4.43 -6.41 -6.40
C THR A 58 4.31 -5.38 -5.28
N VAL A 59 4.37 -5.81 -4.02
CA VAL A 59 4.42 -4.93 -2.83
C VAL A 59 5.58 -3.95 -2.95
N THR A 60 6.77 -4.45 -3.29
CA THR A 60 7.99 -3.65 -3.43
C THR A 60 7.85 -2.61 -4.53
N GLN A 61 7.34 -3.02 -5.69
CA GLN A 61 7.08 -2.13 -6.83
C GLN A 61 6.05 -1.06 -6.51
N ALA A 62 4.94 -1.42 -5.85
CA ALA A 62 3.92 -0.46 -5.41
C ALA A 62 4.49 0.53 -4.40
N THR A 63 5.35 0.06 -3.49
CA THR A 63 6.04 0.91 -2.51
C THR A 63 7.00 1.89 -3.18
N GLU A 64 7.78 1.43 -4.15
CA GLU A 64 8.68 2.30 -4.94
C GLU A 64 7.88 3.33 -5.74
N SER A 65 6.80 2.91 -6.40
CA SER A 65 5.94 3.81 -7.16
C SER A 65 5.31 4.90 -6.26
N ALA A 66 4.80 4.51 -5.09
CA ALA A 66 4.19 5.46 -4.16
C ALA A 66 5.22 6.41 -3.55
N THR A 67 6.44 5.94 -3.24
CA THR A 67 7.50 6.81 -2.72
C THR A 67 7.95 7.83 -3.77
N MET A 68 8.09 7.42 -5.03
CA MET A 68 8.36 8.34 -6.15
C MET A 68 7.23 9.36 -6.34
N GLU A 69 5.98 8.91 -6.25
CA GLU A 69 4.82 9.80 -6.35
C GLU A 69 4.80 10.84 -5.22
N ILE A 70 5.03 10.43 -3.98
CA ILE A 70 5.12 11.34 -2.82
C ILE A 70 6.26 12.35 -3.00
N LEU A 71 7.43 11.92 -3.46
CA LEU A 71 8.58 12.81 -3.70
C LEU A 71 8.24 13.88 -4.76
N ASN A 72 7.62 13.48 -5.86
CA ASN A 72 7.19 14.42 -6.90
C ASN A 72 6.14 15.42 -6.40
N LEU A 73 5.18 14.96 -5.59
CA LEU A 73 4.17 15.83 -4.98
C LEU A 73 4.81 16.81 -3.97
N LEU A 74 5.82 16.36 -3.21
CA LEU A 74 6.57 17.20 -2.27
C LEU A 74 7.39 18.29 -2.99
N ASP A 75 8.03 17.94 -4.11
CA ASP A 75 8.74 18.90 -4.95
C ASP A 75 7.78 19.96 -5.51
N ASP A 76 6.58 19.54 -5.92
CA ASP A 76 5.57 20.47 -6.40
C ASP A 76 5.07 21.43 -5.32
N ILE A 77 4.80 20.91 -4.12
CA ILE A 77 4.47 21.74 -2.94
C ILE A 77 5.59 22.74 -2.68
N SER A 78 6.85 22.30 -2.69
CA SER A 78 8.00 23.15 -2.39
C SER A 78 8.10 24.31 -3.37
N ARG A 79 8.00 24.04 -4.68
CA ARG A 79 8.01 25.09 -5.71
C ARG A 79 6.86 26.08 -5.53
N ARG A 80 5.66 25.60 -5.19
CA ARG A 80 4.48 26.45 -4.98
C ARG A 80 4.63 27.32 -3.74
N ILE A 81 5.20 26.79 -2.66
CA ILE A 81 5.52 27.58 -1.46
C ILE A 81 6.48 28.72 -1.83
N ASP A 82 7.53 28.44 -2.62
CA ASP A 82 8.47 29.47 -3.05
C ASP A 82 7.80 30.57 -3.88
N LEU A 83 6.86 30.21 -4.76
CA LEU A 83 6.06 31.17 -5.53
C LEU A 83 5.19 32.04 -4.64
N VAL A 84 4.51 31.44 -3.66
CA VAL A 84 3.69 32.17 -2.67
C VAL A 84 4.56 33.13 -1.86
N LEU A 85 5.69 32.66 -1.34
CA LEU A 85 6.63 33.49 -0.57
C LEU A 85 7.13 34.68 -1.40
N SER A 86 7.51 34.44 -2.65
CA SER A 86 7.98 35.49 -3.57
C SER A 86 6.89 36.51 -3.91
N SER A 87 5.66 36.05 -4.14
CA SER A 87 4.49 36.89 -4.38
C SER A 87 4.17 37.76 -3.15
N MET A 88 4.15 37.16 -1.96
CA MET A 88 3.91 37.86 -0.71
C MET A 88 5.00 38.87 -0.39
N GLN A 89 6.27 38.55 -0.67
CA GLN A 89 7.38 39.48 -0.45
C GLN A 89 7.31 40.68 -1.42
N SER A 90 6.98 40.44 -2.69
CA SER A 90 6.74 41.51 -3.66
C SER A 90 5.59 42.41 -3.24
N ALA A 91 4.45 41.82 -2.85
CA ALA A 91 3.29 42.58 -2.35
C ALA A 91 3.61 43.38 -1.08
N GLY A 92 4.40 42.82 -0.16
CA GLY A 92 4.87 43.50 1.04
C GLY A 92 5.79 44.69 0.73
N ASN A 93 6.72 44.52 -0.22
CA ASN A 93 7.60 45.60 -0.68
C ASN A 93 6.82 46.73 -1.35
N ASP A 94 5.83 46.40 -2.18
CA ASP A 94 4.97 47.39 -2.83
C ASP A 94 4.12 48.15 -1.80
N LEU A 95 3.58 47.45 -0.80
CA LEU A 95 2.85 48.07 0.29
C LEU A 95 3.75 49.02 1.11
N ALA A 96 4.98 48.60 1.44
CA ALA A 96 5.93 49.43 2.16
C ALA A 96 6.27 50.72 1.39
N ARG A 97 6.52 50.61 0.07
CA ARG A 97 6.76 51.78 -0.80
C ARG A 97 5.55 52.72 -0.85
N LYS A 98 4.34 52.17 -1.00
CA LYS A 98 3.10 52.95 -0.96
C LYS A 98 2.93 53.66 0.39
N GLN A 99 3.25 52.99 1.49
CA GLN A 99 3.15 53.56 2.83
C GLN A 99 4.14 54.70 3.06
N GLU A 100 5.38 54.57 2.58
CA GLU A 100 6.37 55.65 2.60
C GLU A 100 5.92 56.84 1.75
N ALA A 101 5.46 56.59 0.52
CA ALA A 101 4.94 57.62 -0.37
C ALA A 101 3.73 58.35 0.22
N ALA A 102 2.77 57.61 0.80
CA ALA A 102 1.60 58.17 1.46
C ALA A 102 1.98 59.02 2.69
N ALA A 103 2.99 58.58 3.47
CA ALA A 103 3.51 59.36 4.58
C ALA A 103 4.10 60.69 4.11
N VAL A 104 4.94 60.68 3.06
CA VAL A 104 5.51 61.89 2.46
C VAL A 104 4.42 62.82 1.92
N LEU A 105 3.43 62.27 1.19
CA LEU A 105 2.27 63.03 0.68
C LEU A 105 1.46 63.66 1.82
N SER A 106 1.23 62.95 2.92
CA SER A 106 0.49 63.50 4.06
C SER A 106 1.22 64.69 4.71
N VAL A 107 2.56 64.63 4.80
CA VAL A 107 3.38 65.73 5.31
C VAL A 107 3.34 66.93 4.36
N LEU A 108 3.49 66.72 3.05
CA LEU A 108 3.39 67.78 2.04
C LEU A 108 2.03 68.45 2.06
N VAL A 109 0.94 67.68 2.09
CA VAL A 109 -0.42 68.23 2.17
C VAL A 109 -0.61 69.04 3.43
N SER A 110 -0.04 68.62 4.57
CA SER A 110 -0.17 69.37 5.83
C SER A 110 0.39 70.80 5.77
N GLN A 111 1.31 71.09 4.84
CA GLN A 111 1.94 72.41 4.65
C GLN A 111 1.04 73.39 3.88
N PHE A 112 -0.04 72.91 3.23
CA PHE A 112 -0.97 73.77 2.51
C PHE A 112 -2.03 74.41 3.42
N PRO A 113 -2.56 75.59 3.06
CA PRO A 113 -3.73 76.19 3.67
C PRO A 113 -4.94 75.24 3.77
N PRO A 114 -5.80 75.38 4.80
CA PRO A 114 -6.89 74.44 5.08
C PRO A 114 -7.89 74.24 3.93
N GLU A 115 -8.16 75.27 3.12
CA GLU A 115 -9.04 75.16 1.95
C GLU A 115 -8.45 74.30 0.83
N GLN A 116 -7.14 74.46 0.57
CA GLN A 116 -6.42 73.68 -0.45
C GLN A 116 -6.22 72.23 0.00
N ARG A 117 -6.03 71.99 1.30
CA ARG A 117 -5.98 70.63 1.86
C ARG A 117 -7.28 69.88 1.64
N ARG A 118 -8.43 70.52 1.93
CA ARG A 118 -9.75 69.91 1.69
C ARG A 118 -9.92 69.52 0.22
N ALA A 119 -9.65 70.46 -0.69
CA ALA A 119 -9.75 70.22 -2.12
C ALA A 119 -8.85 69.06 -2.59
N LEU A 120 -7.64 68.93 -2.03
CA LEU A 120 -6.71 67.82 -2.35
C LEU A 120 -7.17 66.48 -1.78
N THR A 121 -7.68 66.44 -0.54
CA THR A 121 -8.14 65.19 0.10
C THR A 121 -9.47 64.68 -0.43
N GLU A 122 -10.31 65.56 -0.99
CA GLU A 122 -11.59 65.20 -1.61
C GLU A 122 -11.44 64.75 -3.07
N ALA A 123 -10.27 64.95 -3.68
CA ALA A 123 -10.00 64.49 -5.04
C ALA A 123 -9.95 62.95 -5.09
N PRO A 124 -10.58 62.30 -6.08
CA PRO A 124 -10.57 60.83 -6.22
C PRO A 124 -9.16 60.26 -6.41
N GLU A 125 -8.25 61.07 -6.97
CA GLU A 125 -6.83 60.75 -7.14
C GLU A 125 -6.12 60.56 -5.78
N TRP A 126 -6.54 61.30 -4.75
CA TRP A 126 -6.01 61.15 -3.40
C TRP A 126 -6.34 59.78 -2.81
N THR A 127 -7.57 59.29 -3.05
CA THR A 127 -8.00 57.97 -2.60
C THR A 127 -7.18 56.86 -3.24
N VAL A 128 -6.86 56.99 -4.54
CA VAL A 128 -6.00 56.02 -5.25
C VAL A 128 -4.55 56.07 -4.76
N LEU A 129 -4.01 57.27 -4.50
CA LEU A 129 -2.65 57.46 -4.02
C LEU A 129 -2.45 57.01 -2.56
N THR A 130 -3.51 57.05 -1.75
CA THR A 130 -3.49 56.64 -0.34
C THR A 130 -4.07 55.25 -0.11
N ASP A 131 -4.43 54.52 -1.18
CA ASP A 131 -4.91 53.15 -1.08
C ASP A 131 -3.75 52.20 -0.73
N LEU A 132 -3.66 51.92 0.57
CA LEU A 132 -2.76 50.95 1.18
C LEU A 132 -3.31 49.52 1.11
N ALA A 133 -4.40 49.27 0.37
CA ALA A 133 -4.81 47.90 0.11
C ALA A 133 -3.72 47.17 -0.70
N PRO A 134 -3.35 45.94 -0.31
CA PRO A 134 -2.55 45.08 -1.15
C PRO A 134 -3.28 44.87 -2.49
N PRO A 135 -2.56 44.69 -3.61
CA PRO A 135 -3.19 44.38 -4.88
C PRO A 135 -4.07 43.13 -4.73
N ALA A 136 -5.39 43.27 -4.95
CA ALA A 136 -6.34 42.16 -4.80
C ALA A 136 -5.93 40.95 -5.66
N ALA A 137 -5.30 41.18 -6.80
CA ALA A 137 -4.75 40.15 -7.67
C ALA A 137 -3.65 39.31 -7.00
N ALA A 138 -2.73 39.93 -6.26
CA ALA A 138 -1.64 39.22 -5.57
C ALA A 138 -2.18 38.33 -4.44
N LEU A 139 -3.13 38.84 -3.66
CA LEU A 139 -3.80 38.06 -2.61
C LEU A 139 -4.64 36.91 -3.17
N THR A 140 -5.29 37.13 -4.32
CA THR A 140 -6.10 36.10 -5.00
C THR A 140 -5.21 34.99 -5.55
N GLN A 141 -4.06 35.33 -6.13
CA GLN A 141 -3.10 34.35 -6.64
C GLN A 141 -2.52 33.52 -5.48
N SER A 142 -2.01 34.15 -4.42
CA SER A 142 -1.49 33.42 -3.26
C SER A 142 -2.55 32.53 -2.59
N ARG A 143 -3.82 32.96 -2.56
CA ARG A 143 -4.93 32.13 -2.09
C ARG A 143 -5.13 30.89 -2.97
N THR A 144 -5.06 31.06 -4.29
CA THR A 144 -5.19 29.97 -5.26
C THR A 144 -4.06 28.96 -5.09
N ASP A 145 -2.82 29.44 -5.01
CA ASP A 145 -1.64 28.59 -4.83
C ASP A 145 -1.70 27.80 -3.50
N LEU A 146 -2.19 28.41 -2.42
CA LEU A 146 -2.41 27.73 -1.13
C LEU A 146 -3.53 26.67 -1.19
N GLN A 147 -4.60 26.93 -1.94
CA GLN A 147 -5.65 25.93 -2.18
C GLN A 147 -5.11 24.74 -2.96
N GLU A 148 -4.26 24.98 -3.95
CA GLU A 148 -3.61 23.91 -4.71
C GLU A 148 -2.62 23.11 -3.84
N ILE A 149 -1.82 23.76 -2.99
CA ILE A 149 -0.96 23.07 -1.99
C ILE A 149 -1.81 22.17 -1.07
N SER A 150 -2.97 22.66 -0.62
CA SER A 150 -3.90 21.86 0.18
C SER A 150 -4.42 20.64 -0.59
N ALA A 151 -4.72 20.78 -1.88
CA ALA A 151 -5.15 19.67 -2.72
C ALA A 151 -4.02 18.64 -2.93
N VAL A 152 -2.78 19.08 -3.16
CA VAL A 152 -1.62 18.18 -3.29
C VAL A 152 -1.36 17.42 -1.98
N SER A 153 -1.58 18.05 -0.83
CA SER A 153 -1.48 17.37 0.48
C SER A 153 -2.51 16.23 0.62
N MET A 154 -3.72 16.39 0.08
CA MET A 154 -4.72 15.33 0.02
C MET A 154 -4.27 14.17 -0.87
N ASN A 155 -3.60 14.48 -1.98
CA ASN A 155 -3.03 13.46 -2.88
C ASN A 155 -1.90 12.67 -2.21
N ILE A 156 -1.05 13.32 -1.40
CA ILE A 156 -0.04 12.62 -0.59
C ILE A 156 -0.72 11.68 0.41
N ALA A 157 -1.79 12.12 1.08
CA ALA A 157 -2.54 11.27 2.00
C ALA A 157 -3.12 10.03 1.31
N MET A 158 -3.58 10.16 0.06
CA MET A 158 -4.03 9.03 -0.76
C MET A 158 -2.86 8.13 -1.18
N ALA A 159 -1.72 8.69 -1.63
CA ALA A 159 -0.55 7.89 -2.01
C ALA A 159 0.03 7.08 -0.84
N LEU A 160 -0.05 7.62 0.40
CA LEU A 160 0.35 6.91 1.61
C LEU A 160 -0.54 5.69 1.93
N GLN A 161 -1.74 5.56 1.35
CA GLN A 161 -2.61 4.39 1.56
C GLN A 161 -1.99 3.10 1.01
N VAL A 162 -0.96 3.18 0.16
CA VAL A 162 -0.17 1.99 -0.22
C VAL A 162 0.38 1.27 1.01
N GLN A 163 0.60 1.96 2.14
CA GLN A 163 1.09 1.36 3.39
C GLN A 163 0.12 0.34 4.00
N ASP A 164 -1.19 0.58 3.89
CA ASP A 164 -2.19 -0.36 4.39
C ASP A 164 -2.28 -1.60 3.48
N ILE A 165 -2.28 -1.39 2.16
CA ILE A 165 -2.30 -2.47 1.18
C ILE A 165 -1.03 -3.32 1.25
N THR A 166 0.13 -2.69 1.37
CA THR A 166 1.42 -3.39 1.52
C THR A 166 1.46 -4.21 2.81
N SER A 167 0.91 -3.69 3.91
CA SER A 167 0.78 -4.44 5.17
C SER A 167 -0.12 -5.66 5.02
N GLN A 168 -1.27 -5.52 4.33
CA GLN A 168 -2.19 -6.63 4.06
C GLN A 168 -1.54 -7.71 3.16
N GLN A 169 -0.83 -7.28 2.12
CA GLN A 169 -0.13 -8.20 1.21
C GLN A 169 1.05 -8.92 1.89
N ILE A 170 1.80 -8.25 2.77
CA ILE A 170 2.86 -8.89 3.56
C ILE A 170 2.30 -9.93 4.53
N GLU A 171 1.18 -9.64 5.20
CA GLU A 171 0.54 -10.61 6.11
C GLU A 171 -0.03 -11.82 5.34
N SER A 172 -0.58 -11.60 4.13
CA SER A 172 -0.97 -12.69 3.22
C SER A 172 0.21 -13.59 2.85
N VAL A 173 1.34 -12.98 2.45
CA VAL A 173 2.59 -13.71 2.15
C VAL A 173 3.08 -14.48 3.38
N ARG A 174 3.06 -13.87 4.55
CA ARG A 174 3.44 -14.52 5.82
C ARG A 174 2.61 -15.76 6.06
N HIS A 175 1.30 -15.71 5.84
CA HIS A 175 0.43 -16.87 5.97
C HIS A 175 0.73 -17.97 4.94
N GLN A 176 1.07 -17.61 3.70
CA GLN A 176 1.51 -18.58 2.70
C GLN A 176 2.80 -19.29 3.10
N ILE A 177 3.79 -18.53 3.58
CA ILE A 177 5.07 -19.07 4.06
C ILE A 177 4.85 -19.95 5.31
N GLU A 178 4.01 -19.51 6.25
CA GLU A 178 3.69 -20.29 7.45
C GLU A 178 2.96 -21.59 7.11
N SER A 179 2.04 -21.56 6.14
CA SER A 179 1.37 -22.76 5.63
C SER A 179 2.36 -23.76 5.05
N VAL A 180 3.32 -23.29 4.26
CA VAL A 180 4.40 -24.15 3.73
C VAL A 180 5.28 -24.69 4.85
N ARG A 181 5.65 -23.85 5.83
CA ARG A 181 6.46 -24.26 7.00
C ARG A 181 5.76 -25.35 7.80
N MET A 182 4.46 -25.21 8.08
CA MET A 182 3.66 -26.19 8.81
C MET A 182 3.55 -27.51 8.05
N GLN A 183 3.35 -27.47 6.73
CA GLN A 183 3.31 -28.66 5.89
C GLN A 183 4.65 -29.41 5.90
N LEU A 184 5.77 -28.68 5.73
CA LEU A 184 7.11 -29.28 5.79
C LEU A 184 7.43 -29.83 7.19
N SER A 185 7.06 -29.11 8.25
CA SER A 185 7.23 -29.56 9.63
C SER A 185 6.41 -30.80 9.94
N HIS A 186 5.23 -30.94 9.36
CA HIS A 186 4.40 -32.14 9.52
C HIS A 186 5.04 -33.36 8.84
N VAL A 187 5.53 -33.19 7.61
CA VAL A 187 6.24 -34.25 6.87
C VAL A 187 7.51 -34.69 7.59
N VAL A 188 8.29 -33.75 8.13
CA VAL A 188 9.52 -34.05 8.88
C VAL A 188 9.20 -34.64 10.26
N GLY A 189 8.17 -34.15 10.95
CA GLY A 189 7.78 -34.64 12.28
C GLY A 189 7.15 -36.04 12.28
N GLN A 190 6.45 -36.42 11.19
CA GLN A 190 6.01 -37.80 10.95
C GLN A 190 7.20 -38.76 10.82
N TYR A 191 8.31 -38.31 10.24
CA TYR A 191 9.53 -39.11 10.09
C TYR A 191 10.32 -39.27 11.39
N GLU A 192 10.39 -38.23 12.23
CA GLU A 192 11.06 -38.31 13.54
C GLU A 192 10.25 -39.09 14.61
N GLY A 193 9.04 -39.57 14.27
CA GLY A 193 8.16 -40.31 15.18
C GLY A 193 7.61 -39.45 16.33
N LYS A 194 7.54 -38.12 16.14
CA LYS A 194 7.20 -37.14 17.19
C LYS A 194 5.76 -36.61 17.10
N ILE A 195 4.98 -37.02 16.10
CA ILE A 195 3.61 -36.53 15.89
C ILE A 195 2.66 -37.73 15.94
N ASP A 196 1.75 -37.71 16.91
CA ASP A 196 0.59 -38.62 17.00
C ASP A 196 -0.37 -38.29 15.84
N ASP A 197 -0.95 -39.29 15.18
CA ASP A 197 -1.72 -39.17 13.92
C ASP A 197 -2.97 -38.27 14.00
N ASP A 198 -3.28 -37.67 15.16
CA ASP A 198 -4.56 -37.06 15.48
C ASP A 198 -4.53 -35.52 15.62
N VAL A 199 -3.51 -34.83 15.10
CA VAL A 199 -3.48 -33.36 15.12
C VAL A 199 -4.42 -32.80 14.03
N PRO A 200 -5.54 -32.14 14.38
CA PRO A 200 -6.48 -31.63 13.39
C PRO A 200 -5.81 -30.51 12.59
N VAL A 201 -5.89 -30.60 11.26
CA VAL A 201 -5.61 -29.47 10.36
C VAL A 201 -6.66 -28.40 10.65
N VAL A 202 -6.31 -27.42 11.50
CA VAL A 202 -7.21 -26.31 11.83
C VAL A 202 -7.42 -25.49 10.56
N PRO A 203 -8.65 -25.36 10.03
CA PRO A 203 -8.90 -24.47 8.92
C PRO A 203 -8.82 -23.04 9.44
N ILE A 204 -7.79 -22.31 9.00
CA ILE A 204 -7.64 -20.88 9.30
C ILE A 204 -8.80 -20.16 8.60
N LYS A 205 -9.78 -19.71 9.39
CA LYS A 205 -10.90 -18.88 8.94
C LYS A 205 -10.31 -17.54 8.47
N ARG A 206 -10.40 -17.24 7.18
CA ARG A 206 -9.77 -16.06 6.56
C ARG A 206 -10.68 -14.84 6.65
N PRO A 207 -10.25 -13.73 7.29
CA PRO A 207 -10.94 -12.44 7.22
C PRO A 207 -10.36 -11.49 6.15
N PHE A 208 -9.42 -11.95 5.32
CA PHE A 208 -8.65 -11.12 4.38
C PHE A 208 -8.86 -11.52 2.92
N ASP A 209 -8.78 -10.55 2.01
CA ASP A 209 -8.81 -10.75 0.55
C ASP A 209 -7.37 -10.94 0.03
N GLU A 210 -7.07 -12.12 -0.50
CA GLU A 210 -5.75 -12.48 -1.03
C GLU A 210 -5.44 -11.82 -2.39
N GLU A 211 -6.44 -11.24 -3.06
CA GLU A 211 -6.33 -10.61 -4.38
C GLU A 211 -6.23 -9.07 -4.33
N ALA A 212 -6.20 -8.49 -3.12
CA ALA A 212 -6.06 -7.06 -2.92
C ALA A 212 -4.75 -6.56 -3.56
N SER A 213 -4.85 -5.68 -4.55
CA SER A 213 -3.72 -5.08 -5.26
C SER A 213 -3.93 -3.57 -5.39
N TYR A 214 -2.87 -2.79 -5.14
CA TYR A 214 -2.92 -1.34 -5.37
C TYR A 214 -2.82 -1.08 -6.88
N THR A 215 -3.88 -0.51 -7.44
CA THR A 215 -3.95 -0.11 -8.85
C THR A 215 -4.70 1.21 -8.95
N LYS A 216 -4.04 2.23 -9.51
CA LYS A 216 -4.59 3.58 -9.74
C LYS A 216 -5.36 3.63 -11.07
N ASP A 217 -6.22 2.66 -11.30
CA ASP A 217 -7.00 2.56 -12.53
C ASP A 217 -8.46 2.93 -12.25
N GLU A 218 -8.88 4.10 -12.74
CA GLU A 218 -10.25 4.61 -12.61
C GLU A 218 -11.29 3.64 -13.21
N SER A 219 -10.86 2.74 -14.11
CA SER A 219 -11.73 1.72 -14.72
C SER A 219 -12.35 0.76 -13.72
N ARG A 220 -11.61 0.37 -12.67
CA ARG A 220 -12.12 -0.53 -11.62
C ARG A 220 -13.16 0.14 -10.72
N GLN A 221 -13.08 1.46 -10.58
CA GLN A 221 -14.08 2.24 -9.87
C GLN A 221 -15.40 2.25 -10.65
N ALA A 222 -15.32 2.42 -11.98
CA ALA A 222 -16.47 2.37 -12.87
C ALA A 222 -17.12 0.97 -12.89
N ASP A 223 -16.33 -0.10 -12.91
CA ASP A 223 -16.83 -1.48 -12.84
C ASP A 223 -17.54 -1.77 -11.50
N ALA A 224 -16.99 -1.27 -10.39
CA ALA A 224 -17.62 -1.40 -9.07
C ALA A 224 -18.94 -0.62 -8.97
N ASP A 225 -18.96 0.61 -9.49
CA ASP A 225 -20.17 1.44 -9.56
C ASP A 225 -21.24 0.80 -10.46
N ASP A 226 -20.83 0.16 -11.56
CA ASP A 226 -21.74 -0.57 -12.45
C ASP A 226 -22.34 -1.80 -11.78
N ILE A 227 -21.56 -2.56 -11.00
CA ILE A 227 -22.05 -3.70 -10.20
C ILE A 227 -23.04 -3.20 -9.15
N ILE A 228 -22.72 -2.14 -8.40
CA ILE A 228 -23.61 -1.55 -7.39
C ILE A 228 -24.90 -1.05 -8.04
N ALA A 229 -24.80 -0.40 -9.20
CA ALA A 229 -25.96 0.04 -9.97
C ALA A 229 -26.79 -1.15 -10.49
N GLN A 230 -26.16 -2.27 -10.84
CA GLN A 230 -26.85 -3.50 -11.26
C GLN A 230 -27.60 -4.16 -10.10
N PHE A 231 -27.00 -4.22 -8.91
CA PHE A 231 -27.66 -4.69 -7.68
C PHE A 231 -28.80 -3.77 -7.24
N ALA A 232 -28.62 -2.44 -7.32
CA ALA A 232 -29.67 -1.47 -7.02
C ALA A 232 -30.87 -1.62 -7.98
N ARG A 233 -30.62 -1.88 -9.26
CA ARG A 233 -31.67 -2.16 -10.26
C ARG A 233 -32.41 -3.47 -9.98
N GLN A 234 -31.72 -4.53 -9.57
CA GLN A 234 -32.36 -5.80 -9.19
C GLN A 234 -33.21 -5.67 -7.91
N ALA A 235 -32.76 -4.88 -6.93
CA ALA A 235 -33.52 -4.62 -5.71
C ALA A 235 -34.82 -3.83 -5.96
N VAL A 236 -34.83 -2.92 -6.94
CA VAL A 236 -36.04 -2.16 -7.33
C VAL A 236 -37.05 -3.04 -8.09
N VAL A 237 -36.59 -4.01 -8.88
CA VAL A 237 -37.47 -4.97 -9.59
C VAL A 237 -38.07 -5.99 -8.61
N ALA A 238 -37.34 -6.39 -7.58
CA ALA A 238 -37.83 -7.30 -6.54
C ALA A 238 -38.88 -6.67 -5.60
N ASN A 239 -38.93 -5.33 -5.49
CA ASN A 239 -39.89 -4.61 -4.65
C ASN A 239 -41.19 -4.19 -5.38
N ASN A 240 -41.29 -4.49 -6.69
CA ASN A 240 -42.46 -4.20 -7.52
C ASN A 240 -43.23 -5.47 -7.96
N HIS A 241 -43.01 -6.59 -7.25
CA HIS A 241 -43.80 -7.82 -7.38
C HIS A 241 -44.42 -8.23 -6.05
#